data_AF-A0A7J3WTE4-F1
#
_entry.id   AF-A0A7J3WTE4-F1
#
_cell.length_a   1.000
_cell.length_b   1.000
_cell.length_c   1.000
_cell.angle_alpha   90.00
_cell.angle_beta   90.00
_cell.angle_gamma   90.00
#
_symmetry.space_group_name_H-M   'P 1'
#
loop_
_entity.id
_entity.type
_entity.pdbx_description
1 polymer ?
#
loop_
_entity_poly.entity_id
_entity_poly.type
_entity_poly.pdbx_seq_one_letter_code
_entity_poly.pdbx_strand_id
1 'polypeptide(L)'
;YRILMKNDVRFGFSNPNKDPCGYRTMMVIQLAEIYYKNGSIFDELIEKNTPIKCEEEGENYTIYVPDSMQLSSNDRVMLRDMEVDLMAALETGEIDYLFIYGSVATQHAPSGVKFVELPPEIDLSGIAYKDLYTRVKIVLHDGRVIKAKPIVYGVTIPSNAEHPDMAVEFLKMLLGEEGQKILEDNGQIPITPAICKNKDLLPPSLKPYVE
;
A
#
# COMPACT_ATOMS: atom_id res chain seq x y z
N TYR A 1 -12.27 -4.44 10.15
CA TYR A 1 -11.75 -3.92 11.44
C TYR A 1 -12.21 -4.73 12.66
N ARG A 2 -13.51 -5.04 12.85
CA ARG A 2 -14.00 -5.72 14.08
C ARG A 2 -13.28 -7.02 14.45
N ILE A 3 -12.88 -7.82 13.47
CA ILE A 3 -12.15 -9.06 13.73
C ILE A 3 -10.77 -8.78 14.35
N LEU A 4 -10.06 -7.76 13.87
CA LEU A 4 -8.76 -7.31 14.41
C LEU A 4 -8.89 -6.74 15.83
N MET A 5 -10.09 -6.31 16.25
CA MET A 5 -10.32 -5.81 17.61
C MET A 5 -10.51 -6.92 18.65
N LYS A 6 -10.64 -8.19 18.24
CA LYS A 6 -10.76 -9.29 19.20
C LYS A 6 -9.41 -9.57 19.88
N ASN A 7 -9.42 -9.80 21.19
CA ASN A 7 -8.21 -9.96 21.99
C ASN A 7 -7.39 -11.21 21.64
N ASP A 8 -8.04 -12.24 21.11
CA ASP A 8 -7.43 -13.49 20.66
C ASP A 8 -6.89 -13.43 19.23
N VAL A 9 -7.07 -12.29 18.54
CA VAL A 9 -6.57 -12.08 17.18
C VAL A 9 -5.26 -11.31 17.22
N ARG A 10 -4.25 -11.87 16.54
CA ARG A 10 -2.92 -11.29 16.33
C ARG A 10 -2.74 -10.93 14.85
N PHE A 11 -2.19 -9.76 14.57
CA PHE A 11 -1.97 -9.32 13.18
C PHE A 11 -0.59 -8.71 12.97
N GLY A 12 -0.12 -8.73 11.73
CA GLY A 12 1.19 -8.22 11.33
C GLY A 12 1.11 -7.00 10.43
N PHE A 13 2.15 -6.15 10.55
CA PHE A 13 2.49 -5.14 9.55
C PHE A 13 3.98 -4.80 9.65
N SER A 14 4.57 -4.27 8.58
CA SER A 14 5.98 -3.94 8.53
C SER A 14 6.31 -2.58 9.13
N ASN A 15 7.59 -2.33 9.39
CA ASN A 15 8.08 -1.13 10.04
C ASN A 15 7.80 0.12 9.18
N PRO A 16 6.96 1.08 9.65
CA PRO A 16 6.63 2.27 8.87
C PRO A 16 7.81 3.17 8.51
N ASN A 17 8.91 3.10 9.26
CA ASN A 17 10.13 3.88 8.95
C ASN A 17 10.94 3.27 7.79
N LYS A 18 10.79 1.95 7.53
CA LYS A 18 11.66 1.20 6.60
C LYS A 18 10.94 0.73 5.35
N ASP A 19 9.63 0.46 5.45
CA ASP A 19 8.85 -0.13 4.38
C ASP A 19 7.58 0.69 4.06
N PRO A 20 7.34 1.03 2.78
CA PRO A 20 6.06 1.52 2.30
C PRO A 20 4.82 0.79 2.77
N CYS A 21 4.83 -0.55 2.86
CA CYS A 21 3.66 -1.29 3.32
C CYS A 21 3.32 -0.94 4.78
N GLY A 22 4.34 -0.70 5.60
CA GLY A 22 4.20 -0.33 7.01
C GLY A 22 3.49 0.99 7.19
N TYR A 23 3.99 2.06 6.54
CA TYR A 23 3.33 3.37 6.68
C TYR A 23 1.97 3.42 5.98
N ARG A 24 1.77 2.65 4.90
CA ARG A 24 0.47 2.51 4.24
C ARG A 24 -0.55 1.80 5.13
N THR A 25 -0.12 0.83 5.93
CA THR A 25 -0.98 0.18 6.92
C THR A 25 -1.55 1.20 7.90
N MET A 26 -0.70 2.10 8.42
CA MET A 26 -1.15 3.16 9.31
C MET A 26 -2.17 4.10 8.62
N MET A 27 -1.92 4.44 7.36
CA MET A 27 -2.84 5.26 6.56
C MET A 27 -4.19 4.57 6.35
N VAL A 28 -4.21 3.29 5.97
CA VAL A 28 -5.43 2.50 5.75
C VAL A 28 -6.25 2.40 7.03
N ILE A 29 -5.61 2.15 8.17
CA ILE A 29 -6.29 2.03 9.46
C ILE A 29 -6.89 3.39 9.88
N GLN A 30 -6.17 4.50 9.67
CA GLN A 30 -6.71 5.82 9.99
C GLN A 30 -7.87 6.21 9.05
N LEU A 31 -7.74 5.94 7.74
CA LEU A 31 -8.83 6.16 6.77
C LEU A 31 -10.07 5.32 7.11
N ALA A 32 -9.89 4.16 7.75
CA ALA A 32 -10.99 3.33 8.21
C ALA A 32 -11.86 4.04 9.27
N GLU A 33 -11.32 4.93 10.10
CA GLU A 33 -12.11 5.71 11.06
C GLU A 33 -13.12 6.62 10.35
N ILE A 34 -12.65 7.30 9.30
CA ILE A 34 -13.47 8.17 8.45
C ILE A 34 -14.55 7.34 7.74
N TYR A 35 -14.15 6.24 7.12
CA TYR A 35 -15.06 5.40 6.32
C TYR A 35 -16.13 4.70 7.16
N TYR A 36 -15.74 4.07 8.28
CA TYR A 36 -16.66 3.34 9.15
C TYR A 36 -17.33 4.22 10.21
N LYS A 37 -17.04 5.54 10.23
CA LYS A 37 -17.56 6.52 11.20
C LYS A 37 -17.31 6.07 12.64
N ASN A 38 -16.08 5.63 12.90
CA ASN A 38 -15.67 5.14 14.21
C ASN A 38 -14.26 5.65 14.53
N GLY A 39 -14.17 6.71 15.32
CA GLY A 39 -12.92 7.37 15.71
C GLY A 39 -12.12 6.67 16.81
N SER A 40 -12.27 5.35 16.97
CA SER A 40 -11.43 4.57 17.89
C SER A 40 -10.69 3.42 17.21
N ILE A 41 -10.80 3.26 15.88
CA ILE A 41 -10.17 2.13 15.19
C ILE A 41 -8.65 2.23 15.28
N PHE A 42 -8.08 3.41 15.07
CA PHE A 42 -6.64 3.61 15.14
C PHE A 42 -6.14 3.47 16.58
N ASP A 43 -6.87 4.02 17.56
CA ASP A 43 -6.55 3.88 18.98
C ASP A 43 -6.50 2.41 19.42
N GLU A 44 -7.55 1.65 19.10
CA GLU A 44 -7.70 0.26 19.55
C GLU A 44 -6.71 -0.69 18.86
N LEU A 45 -6.40 -0.46 17.58
CA LEU A 45 -5.53 -1.35 16.81
C LEU A 45 -4.07 -0.95 16.88
N ILE A 46 -3.74 0.35 16.91
CA ILE A 46 -2.37 0.85 16.80
C ILE A 46 -1.89 1.46 18.11
N GLU A 47 -2.55 2.48 18.64
CA GLU A 47 -2.01 3.23 19.79
C GLU A 47 -1.94 2.41 21.08
N LYS A 48 -2.87 1.48 21.29
CA LYS A 48 -2.85 0.57 22.44
C LYS A 48 -1.78 -0.51 22.35
N ASN A 49 -1.32 -0.82 21.14
CA ASN A 49 -0.45 -1.96 20.88
C ASN A 49 0.96 -1.54 20.46
N THR A 50 1.20 -0.26 20.18
CA THR A 50 2.47 0.32 19.70
C THR A 50 2.65 1.75 20.20
N PRO A 51 3.87 2.32 20.16
CA PRO A 51 4.11 3.72 20.49
C PRO A 51 3.79 4.71 19.34
N ILE A 52 3.22 4.24 18.23
CA ILE A 52 2.76 5.10 17.14
C ILE A 52 1.55 5.89 17.62
N LYS A 53 1.49 7.18 17.28
CA LYS A 53 0.42 8.10 17.68
C LYS A 53 -0.25 8.76 16.49
N CYS A 54 -1.51 9.13 16.62
CA CYS A 54 -2.23 9.93 15.64
C CYS A 54 -2.86 11.16 16.30
N GLU A 55 -2.62 12.33 15.70
CA GLU A 55 -3.27 13.58 16.08
C GLU A 55 -4.31 13.97 15.03
N GLU A 56 -5.50 14.32 15.51
CA GLU A 56 -6.59 14.86 14.69
C GLU A 56 -6.59 16.40 14.74
N GLU A 57 -6.59 17.03 13.55
CA GLU A 57 -6.71 18.47 13.37
C GLU A 57 -7.85 18.76 12.38
N GLY A 58 -9.05 18.94 12.93
CA GLY A 58 -10.27 19.12 12.15
C GLY A 58 -10.58 17.85 11.35
N GLU A 59 -10.47 17.92 10.03
CA GLU A 59 -10.69 16.76 9.14
C GLU A 59 -9.39 16.02 8.77
N ASN A 60 -8.23 16.50 9.23
CA ASN A 60 -6.93 15.94 8.88
C ASN A 60 -6.33 15.14 10.04
N TYR A 61 -5.54 14.13 9.71
CA TYR A 61 -4.91 13.23 10.66
C TYR A 61 -3.40 13.16 10.40
N THR A 62 -2.62 13.31 11.47
CA THR A 62 -1.16 13.23 11.43
C THR A 62 -0.70 12.07 12.29
N ILE A 63 -0.15 11.04 11.66
CA ILE A 63 0.41 9.88 12.32
C ILE A 63 1.89 10.13 12.58
N TYR A 64 2.38 9.87 13.79
CA TYR A 64 3.78 10.03 14.19
C TYR A 64 4.39 8.67 14.50
N VAL A 65 5.45 8.34 13.79
CA VAL A 65 6.21 7.11 13.99
C VAL A 65 7.45 7.44 14.80
N PRO A 66 7.64 6.83 15.98
CA PRO A 66 8.86 7.04 16.76
C PRO A 66 10.07 6.38 16.08
N ASP A 67 11.24 6.57 16.66
CA ASP A 67 12.45 5.90 16.20
C ASP A 67 12.27 4.36 16.18
N SER A 68 12.89 3.68 15.21
CA SER A 68 12.76 2.22 15.09
C SER A 68 13.26 1.45 16.32
N MET A 69 14.20 2.00 17.11
CA MET A 69 14.64 1.39 18.37
C MET A 69 13.58 1.49 19.47
N GLN A 70 12.68 2.47 19.36
CA GLN A 70 11.56 2.67 20.28
C GLN A 70 10.29 1.98 19.78
N LEU A 71 10.25 1.60 18.50
CA LEU A 71 9.11 0.96 17.87
C LEU A 71 8.98 -0.48 18.35
N SER A 72 8.25 -0.66 19.46
CA SER A 72 7.88 -1.94 20.03
C SER A 72 6.41 -2.26 19.77
N SER A 73 6.05 -3.53 19.90
CA SER A 73 4.66 -3.99 19.85
C SER A 73 4.36 -4.94 21.00
N ASN A 74 3.09 -5.03 21.40
CA ASN A 74 2.64 -6.09 22.32
C ASN A 74 2.33 -7.39 21.56
N ASP A 75 1.88 -8.42 22.28
CA ASP A 75 1.63 -9.75 21.72
C ASP A 75 0.58 -9.76 20.60
N ARG A 76 -0.30 -8.75 20.49
CA ARG A 76 -1.34 -8.67 19.45
C ARG A 76 -0.81 -8.19 18.10
N VAL A 77 0.36 -7.56 18.07
CA VAL A 77 0.95 -7.01 16.85
C VAL A 77 2.32 -7.62 16.60
N MET A 78 2.51 -8.23 15.43
CA MET A 78 3.82 -8.64 14.97
C MET A 78 4.41 -7.61 14.01
N LEU A 79 5.55 -7.03 14.40
CA LEU A 79 6.30 -6.08 13.60
C LEU A 79 7.55 -6.74 13.02
N ARG A 80 7.82 -6.51 11.74
CA ARG A 80 9.08 -6.84 11.05
C ARG A 80 9.55 -5.66 10.22
N ASP A 81 10.80 -5.69 9.76
CA ASP A 81 11.33 -4.61 8.94
C ASP A 81 10.64 -4.53 7.58
N MET A 82 10.44 -5.68 6.92
CA MET A 82 9.76 -5.79 5.62
C MET A 82 8.48 -6.62 5.74
N GLU A 83 7.49 -6.32 4.90
CA GLU A 83 6.20 -7.01 4.86
C GLU A 83 6.32 -8.47 4.44
N VAL A 84 7.25 -8.77 3.54
CA VAL A 84 7.48 -10.14 3.05
C VAL A 84 8.00 -11.08 4.15
N ASP A 85 8.67 -10.56 5.18
CA ASP A 85 9.16 -11.33 6.32
C ASP A 85 8.02 -11.83 7.22
N LEU A 86 6.83 -11.25 7.10
CA LEU A 86 5.63 -11.63 7.85
C LEU A 86 4.81 -12.73 7.15
N MET A 87 5.08 -13.03 5.88
CA MET A 87 4.32 -14.04 5.14
C MET A 87 4.47 -15.43 5.76
N ALA A 88 5.68 -15.81 6.16
CA ALA A 88 5.91 -17.09 6.83
C ALA A 88 5.13 -17.19 8.16
N ALA A 89 5.05 -16.10 8.92
CA ALA A 89 4.27 -16.05 10.15
C ALA A 89 2.76 -16.22 9.88
N LEU A 90 2.24 -15.64 8.79
CA LEU A 90 0.85 -15.83 8.37
C LEU A 90 0.59 -17.28 7.93
N GLU A 91 1.46 -17.85 7.08
CA GLU A 91 1.30 -19.19 6.52
C GLU A 91 1.42 -20.30 7.58
N THR A 92 2.20 -20.06 8.64
CA THR A 92 2.35 -20.97 9.78
C THR A 92 1.31 -20.76 10.89
N GLY A 93 0.48 -19.71 10.79
CA GLY A 93 -0.54 -19.36 11.78
C GLY A 93 0.02 -18.70 13.05
N GLU A 94 1.24 -18.16 13.02
CA GLU A 94 1.79 -17.36 14.11
C GLU A 94 1.11 -15.98 14.23
N ILE A 95 0.53 -15.48 13.12
CA ILE A 95 -0.40 -14.35 13.05
C ILE A 95 -1.66 -14.75 12.27
N ASP A 96 -2.79 -14.17 12.61
CA ASP A 96 -4.09 -14.45 11.96
C ASP A 96 -4.33 -13.57 10.72
N TYR A 97 -3.83 -12.34 10.74
CA TYR A 97 -4.00 -11.36 9.67
C TYR A 97 -2.69 -10.63 9.37
N LEU A 98 -2.53 -10.17 8.14
CA LEU A 98 -1.39 -9.38 7.70
C LEU A 98 -1.87 -8.25 6.80
N PHE A 99 -1.42 -7.03 7.07
CA PHE A 99 -1.56 -5.94 6.10
C PHE A 99 -0.46 -6.06 5.05
N ILE A 100 -0.86 -6.31 3.81
CA ILE A 100 0.03 -6.47 2.66
C ILE A 100 -0.69 -6.09 1.36
N TYR A 101 0.06 -5.88 0.28
CA TYR A 101 -0.51 -5.60 -1.04
C TYR A 101 -1.29 -6.80 -1.60
N GLY A 102 -2.38 -6.51 -2.32
CA GLY A 102 -3.19 -7.54 -2.99
C GLY A 102 -2.37 -8.42 -3.94
N SER A 103 -1.35 -7.87 -4.60
CA SER A 103 -0.45 -8.63 -5.48
C SER A 103 0.34 -9.70 -4.72
N VAL A 104 0.90 -9.38 -3.55
CA VAL A 104 1.67 -10.35 -2.76
C VAL A 104 0.74 -11.42 -2.20
N ALA A 105 -0.44 -11.04 -1.70
CA ALA A 105 -1.45 -12.00 -1.26
C ALA A 105 -1.88 -12.94 -2.40
N THR A 106 -2.03 -12.42 -3.62
CA THR A 106 -2.37 -13.21 -4.82
C THR A 106 -1.25 -14.21 -5.16
N GLN A 107 0.01 -13.77 -5.13
CA GLN A 107 1.17 -14.63 -5.40
C GLN A 107 1.32 -15.76 -4.37
N HIS A 108 0.86 -15.56 -3.14
CA HIS A 108 0.86 -16.57 -2.08
C HIS A 108 -0.45 -17.37 -1.96
N ALA A 109 -1.43 -17.15 -2.85
CA ALA A 109 -2.66 -17.94 -2.88
C ALA A 109 -2.43 -19.47 -3.00
N PRO A 110 -1.40 -19.98 -3.73
CA PRO A 110 -1.09 -21.41 -3.75
C PRO A 110 -0.71 -22.00 -2.39
N SER A 111 -0.20 -21.18 -1.46
CA SER A 111 0.07 -21.57 -0.06
C SER A 111 -1.20 -21.59 0.80
N GLY A 112 -2.37 -21.27 0.23
CA GLY A 112 -3.65 -21.21 0.94
C GLY A 112 -3.96 -19.84 1.54
N VAL A 113 -3.13 -18.82 1.29
CA VAL A 113 -3.37 -17.45 1.74
C VAL A 113 -4.65 -16.91 1.10
N LYS A 114 -5.47 -16.25 1.92
CA LYS A 114 -6.68 -15.54 1.52
C LYS A 114 -6.58 -14.10 1.96
N PHE A 115 -7.27 -13.21 1.27
CA PHE A 115 -7.31 -11.80 1.63
C PHE A 115 -8.74 -11.30 1.72
N VAL A 116 -8.90 -10.19 2.44
CA VAL A 116 -10.14 -9.42 2.49
C VAL A 116 -9.91 -8.16 1.66
N GLU A 117 -10.73 -7.95 0.65
CA GLU A 117 -10.74 -6.70 -0.11
C GLU A 117 -11.23 -5.56 0.78
N LEU A 118 -10.43 -4.50 0.86
CA LEU A 118 -10.80 -3.29 1.56
C LEU A 118 -11.51 -2.33 0.57
N PRO A 119 -12.44 -1.48 1.05
CA PRO A 119 -13.08 -0.48 0.20
C PRO A 119 -12.05 0.43 -0.47
N PRO A 120 -12.27 0.82 -1.75
CA PRO A 120 -11.35 1.69 -2.47
C PRO A 120 -11.23 3.07 -1.81
N GLU A 121 -12.17 3.49 -0.97
CA GLU A 121 -12.09 4.70 -0.14
C GLU A 121 -10.93 4.68 0.88
N ILE A 122 -10.40 3.50 1.24
CA ILE A 122 -9.41 3.35 2.32
C ILE A 122 -8.17 2.56 1.92
N ASP A 123 -8.24 1.71 0.89
CA ASP A 123 -7.17 0.75 0.52
C ASP A 123 -6.00 1.38 -0.26
N LEU A 124 -6.11 2.67 -0.59
CA LEU A 124 -5.15 3.45 -1.38
C LEU A 124 -5.07 3.04 -2.87
N SER A 125 -6.02 2.29 -3.43
CA SER A 125 -6.00 1.90 -4.86
C SER A 125 -6.73 2.90 -5.76
N GLY A 126 -7.79 3.54 -5.27
CA GLY A 126 -8.70 4.35 -6.08
C GLY A 126 -8.21 5.78 -6.33
N ILE A 127 -7.87 6.10 -7.58
CA ILE A 127 -7.45 7.44 -8.01
C ILE A 127 -8.52 8.51 -7.72
N ALA A 128 -9.80 8.14 -7.82
CA ALA A 128 -10.93 9.02 -7.52
C ALA A 128 -10.96 9.50 -6.05
N TYR A 129 -10.35 8.76 -5.14
CA TYR A 129 -10.33 9.05 -3.70
C TYR A 129 -9.05 9.77 -3.26
N LYS A 130 -8.23 10.30 -4.18
CA LYS A 130 -6.98 11.01 -3.86
C LYS A 130 -7.17 12.09 -2.80
N ASP A 131 -8.27 12.86 -2.87
CA ASP A 131 -8.50 13.99 -1.97
C ASP A 131 -8.85 13.48 -0.56
N LEU A 132 -9.64 12.41 -0.47
CA LEU A 132 -9.91 11.69 0.78
C LEU A 132 -8.61 11.17 1.39
N TYR A 133 -7.76 10.51 0.60
CA TYR A 133 -6.48 9.99 1.10
C TYR A 133 -5.62 11.11 1.69
N THR A 134 -5.54 12.27 1.03
CA THR A 134 -4.67 13.37 1.49
C THR A 134 -5.02 13.94 2.87
N ARG A 135 -6.19 13.60 3.43
CA ARG A 135 -6.56 13.90 4.82
C ARG A 135 -5.66 13.19 5.83
N VAL A 136 -4.97 12.11 5.45
CA VAL A 136 -4.02 11.39 6.31
C VAL A 136 -2.59 11.62 5.83
N LYS A 137 -1.71 11.97 6.76
CA LYS A 137 -0.26 12.02 6.56
C LYS A 137 0.45 11.32 7.70
N ILE A 138 1.67 10.88 7.44
CA ILE A 138 2.55 10.26 8.43
C ILE A 138 3.88 11.01 8.49
N VAL A 139 4.40 11.18 9.70
CA VAL A 139 5.71 11.75 10.01
C VAL A 139 6.60 10.59 10.47
N LEU A 140 7.62 10.29 9.67
CA LEU A 140 8.61 9.25 9.98
C LEU A 140 9.64 9.79 10.97
N HIS A 141 10.40 8.89 11.60
CA HIS A 141 11.41 9.26 12.59
C HIS A 141 12.52 10.19 12.06
N ASP A 142 12.79 10.13 10.74
CA ASP A 142 13.78 10.98 10.06
C ASP A 142 13.22 12.36 9.66
N GLY A 143 11.98 12.68 10.04
CA GLY A 143 11.30 13.94 9.75
C GLY A 143 10.63 13.99 8.37
N ARG A 144 10.73 12.95 7.54
CA ARG A 144 9.97 12.90 6.28
C ARG A 144 8.48 12.86 6.58
N VAL A 145 7.73 13.71 5.87
CA VAL A 145 6.27 13.72 5.89
C VAL A 145 5.75 13.10 4.60
N ILE A 146 5.03 11.99 4.71
CA ILE A 146 4.41 11.29 3.59
C ILE A 146 2.90 11.47 3.67
N LYS A 147 2.30 12.08 2.65
CA LYS A 147 0.84 12.15 2.50
C LYS A 147 0.33 10.88 1.86
N ALA A 148 -0.79 10.34 2.36
CA ALA A 148 -1.45 9.23 1.71
C ALA A 148 -1.92 9.63 0.32
N LYS A 149 -1.74 8.71 -0.63
CA LYS A 149 -2.03 8.91 -2.05
C LYS A 149 -2.29 7.56 -2.71
N PRO A 150 -2.95 7.54 -3.88
CA PRO A 150 -3.16 6.30 -4.62
C PRO A 150 -1.82 5.59 -4.91
N ILE A 151 -1.81 4.26 -4.77
CA ILE A 151 -0.70 3.39 -5.11
C ILE A 151 -0.77 3.10 -6.60
N VAL A 152 -0.15 3.98 -7.38
CA VAL A 152 -0.11 3.87 -8.84
C VAL A 152 1.34 3.66 -9.27
N TYR A 153 1.56 2.61 -10.07
CA TYR A 153 2.85 2.37 -10.71
C TYR A 153 2.99 3.24 -11.95
N GLY A 154 4.17 3.86 -12.09
CA GLY A 154 4.55 4.63 -13.25
C GLY A 154 5.79 4.03 -13.89
N VAL A 155 5.86 4.10 -15.21
CA VAL A 155 7.01 3.65 -16.00
C VAL A 155 7.42 4.77 -16.97
N THR A 156 8.71 4.85 -17.29
CA THR A 156 9.24 5.84 -18.24
C THR A 156 10.44 5.27 -19.00
N ILE A 157 10.72 5.83 -20.18
CA ILE A 157 12.00 5.65 -20.87
C ILE A 157 12.90 6.83 -20.46
N PRO A 158 14.01 6.61 -19.74
CA PRO A 158 14.94 7.69 -19.41
C PRO A 158 15.46 8.39 -20.66
N SER A 159 15.65 9.72 -20.60
CA SER A 159 16.12 10.52 -21.73
C SER A 159 17.52 10.14 -22.22
N ASN A 160 18.29 9.42 -21.40
CA ASN A 160 19.63 8.92 -21.68
C ASN A 160 19.66 7.39 -21.86
N ALA A 161 18.53 6.74 -22.18
CA ALA A 161 18.51 5.32 -22.43
C ALA A 161 19.46 4.95 -23.59
N GLU A 162 20.35 3.98 -23.37
CA GLU A 162 21.31 3.51 -24.38
C GLU A 162 20.63 2.80 -25.56
N HIS A 163 19.49 2.16 -25.29
CA HIS A 163 18.69 1.41 -26.26
C HIS A 163 17.21 1.86 -26.23
N PRO A 164 16.91 3.10 -26.67
CA PRO A 164 15.57 3.66 -26.58
C PRO A 164 14.55 2.87 -27.40
N ASP A 165 14.95 2.34 -28.56
CA ASP A 165 14.07 1.54 -29.42
C ASP A 165 13.67 0.22 -28.75
N MET A 166 14.59 -0.43 -28.02
CA MET A 166 14.26 -1.64 -27.26
C MET A 166 13.35 -1.34 -26.06
N ALA A 167 13.55 -0.19 -25.40
CA ALA A 167 12.67 0.26 -24.32
C ALA A 167 11.25 0.52 -24.83
N VAL A 168 11.10 1.02 -26.06
CA VAL A 168 9.79 1.15 -26.72
C VAL A 168 9.13 -0.21 -26.94
N GLU A 169 9.85 -1.20 -27.46
CA GLU A 169 9.28 -2.55 -27.66
C GLU A 169 8.90 -3.21 -26.32
N PHE A 170 9.72 -3.03 -25.27
CA PHE A 170 9.37 -3.49 -23.93
C PHE A 170 8.08 -2.83 -23.41
N LEU A 171 7.92 -1.52 -23.57
CA LEU A 171 6.70 -0.82 -23.14
C LEU A 171 5.47 -1.21 -23.95
N LYS A 172 5.61 -1.54 -25.24
CA LYS A 172 4.49 -2.08 -26.02
C LYS A 172 4.01 -3.43 -25.49
N MET A 173 4.95 -4.31 -25.14
CA MET A 173 4.62 -5.60 -24.52
C MET A 173 3.95 -5.39 -23.16
N LEU A 174 4.54 -4.55 -22.31
CA LEU A 174 4.04 -4.26 -20.97
C LEU A 174 2.62 -3.65 -20.98
N LEU A 175 2.38 -2.69 -21.87
CA LEU A 175 1.09 -1.98 -21.96
C LEU A 175 0.07 -2.70 -22.85
N GLY A 176 0.49 -3.70 -23.62
CA GLY A 176 -0.37 -4.53 -24.46
C GLY A 176 -1.07 -5.65 -23.68
N GLU A 177 -1.87 -6.46 -24.40
CA GLU A 177 -2.66 -7.54 -23.79
C GLU A 177 -1.81 -8.55 -23.01
N GLU A 178 -0.61 -8.88 -23.50
CA GLU A 178 0.31 -9.80 -22.84
C GLU A 178 0.76 -9.28 -21.47
N GLY A 179 1.29 -8.06 -21.42
CA GLY A 179 1.73 -7.44 -20.17
C GLY A 179 0.58 -7.20 -19.19
N GLN A 180 -0.59 -6.76 -19.69
CA GLN A 180 -1.80 -6.61 -18.87
C GLN A 180 -2.18 -7.94 -18.21
N LYS A 181 -2.21 -9.03 -18.99
CA LYS A 181 -2.50 -10.36 -18.46
C LYS A 181 -1.47 -10.82 -17.41
N ILE A 182 -0.19 -10.59 -17.65
CA ILE A 182 0.87 -10.93 -16.68
C ILE A 182 0.66 -10.19 -15.35
N LEU A 183 0.30 -8.90 -15.41
CA LEU A 183 0.03 -8.10 -14.21
C LEU A 183 -1.22 -8.61 -13.48
N GLU A 184 -2.32 -8.87 -14.19
CA GLU A 184 -3.56 -9.41 -13.62
C GLU A 184 -3.35 -10.76 -12.95
N ASP A 185 -2.63 -11.68 -13.61
CA ASP A 185 -2.29 -13.01 -13.08
C ASP A 185 -1.41 -12.90 -11.81
N ASN A 186 -0.75 -11.76 -11.60
CA ASN A 186 0.05 -11.43 -10.40
C ASN A 186 -0.68 -10.51 -9.40
N GLY A 187 -1.99 -10.30 -9.56
CA GLY A 187 -2.80 -9.50 -8.65
C GLY A 187 -2.53 -7.99 -8.72
N GLN A 188 -1.98 -7.51 -9.85
CA GLN A 188 -1.81 -6.08 -10.14
C GLN A 188 -2.79 -5.68 -11.24
N ILE A 189 -3.75 -4.83 -10.90
CA ILE A 189 -4.80 -4.39 -11.84
C ILE A 189 -4.21 -3.28 -12.73
N PRO A 190 -4.07 -3.49 -14.06
CA PRO A 190 -3.59 -2.46 -14.97
C PRO A 190 -4.59 -1.31 -15.12
N ILE A 191 -4.08 -0.09 -15.34
CA ILE A 191 -4.89 1.04 -15.80
C ILE A 191 -4.87 1.01 -17.33
N THR A 192 -6.01 0.72 -17.95
CA THR A 192 -6.11 0.54 -19.40
C THR A 192 -7.20 1.46 -19.99
N PRO A 193 -6.84 2.35 -20.95
CA PRO A 193 -5.48 2.68 -21.38
C PRO A 193 -4.66 3.34 -20.25
N ALA A 194 -3.34 3.22 -20.30
CA ALA A 194 -2.49 3.80 -19.25
C ALA A 194 -2.50 5.34 -19.33
N ILE A 195 -2.44 6.02 -18.19
CA ILE A 195 -2.54 7.49 -18.15
C ILE A 195 -1.18 8.12 -18.44
N CYS A 196 -1.07 8.99 -19.45
CA CYS A 196 0.17 9.69 -19.78
C CYS A 196 0.02 11.22 -19.77
N LYS A 197 0.74 11.89 -18.87
CA LYS A 197 0.71 13.36 -18.76
C LYS A 197 1.20 14.09 -20.01
N ASN A 198 2.24 13.57 -20.67
CA ASN A 198 2.91 14.23 -21.81
C ASN A 198 2.88 13.33 -23.05
N LYS A 199 1.69 12.89 -23.45
CA LYS A 199 1.48 11.95 -24.57
C LYS A 199 2.16 12.40 -25.87
N ASP A 200 2.29 13.70 -26.11
CA ASP A 200 2.94 14.23 -27.31
C ASP A 200 4.44 13.95 -27.39
N LEU A 201 5.11 13.79 -26.24
CA LEU A 201 6.53 13.47 -26.15
C LEU A 201 6.81 11.97 -26.32
N LEU A 202 5.78 11.12 -26.36
CA LEU A 202 5.97 9.69 -26.55
C LEU A 202 6.30 9.35 -28.00
N PRO A 203 7.15 8.33 -28.23
CA PRO A 203 7.27 7.66 -29.52
C PRO A 203 5.88 7.36 -30.12
N PRO A 204 5.63 7.64 -31.42
CA PRO A 204 4.32 7.47 -32.03
C PRO A 204 3.70 6.07 -31.82
N SER A 205 4.56 5.06 -31.73
CA SER A 205 4.18 3.66 -31.54
C SER A 205 3.66 3.31 -30.13
N LEU A 206 3.89 4.17 -29.12
CA LEU A 206 3.35 4.01 -27.75
C LEU A 206 2.04 4.78 -27.54
N LYS A 207 1.74 5.78 -28.38
CA LYS A 207 0.54 6.61 -28.25
C LYS A 207 -0.81 5.84 -28.25
N PRO A 208 -0.96 4.69 -28.94
CA PRO A 208 -2.18 3.88 -28.88
C PRO A 208 -2.45 3.21 -27.52
N TYR A 209 -1.44 3.05 -26.67
CA TYR A 209 -1.54 2.32 -25.39
C TYR A 209 -1.85 3.23 -24.19
N VAL A 210 -1.93 4.54 -24.43
CA VAL A 210 -2.10 5.53 -23.37
C VAL A 210 -3.21 6.53 -23.70
N GLU A 211 -3.80 7.12 -22.67
CA GLU A 211 -4.68 8.30 -22.79
C GLU A 211 -4.02 9.56 -22.24
#